data_AF-A0A9E4PL90-F1
#
_entry.id   AF-A0A9E4PL90-F1
#
_cell.length_a   1.000
_cell.length_b   1.000
_cell.length_c   1.000
_cell.angle_alpha   90.00
_cell.angle_beta   90.00
_cell.angle_gamma   90.00
#
_symmetry.space_group_name_H-M   'P 1'
#
loop_
_entity.id
_entity.type
_entity.pdbx_description
1 polymer ?
#
loop_
_entity_poly.entity_id
_entity_poly.type
_entity_poly.pdbx_seq_one_letter_code
_entity_poly.pdbx_strand_id
1 'polypeptide(L)'
;GHGWREALRAHAEAVHAPKAVAAFAEERVAGVLEAMADIDEVIRRHATAWPLDQVSAVDRNILRIALYELRPGSPTPPKVAINEAVELAKEFGGEGSSRFVNGVLGAAVGDEHPQQAPTA
;
A
#
# COMPACT_ATOMS: atom_id res chain seq x y z
N GLY A 1 -22.05 -6.60 8.37
CA GLY A 1 -20.94 -5.80 8.92
C GLY A 1 -20.96 -4.44 8.26
N HIS A 2 -20.60 -3.39 8.99
CA HIS A 2 -20.54 -2.01 8.50
C HIS A 2 -19.62 -1.90 7.28
N GLY A 3 -19.96 -1.01 6.33
CA GLY A 3 -19.13 -0.76 5.15
C GLY A 3 -17.83 -0.02 5.51
N TRP A 4 -16.82 -0.06 4.64
CA TRP A 4 -15.52 0.56 4.90
C TRP A 4 -15.61 2.07 5.18
N ARG A 5 -16.54 2.79 4.52
CA ARG A 5 -16.78 4.22 4.77
C ARG A 5 -17.25 4.50 6.19
N GLU A 6 -18.13 3.64 6.70
CA GLU A 6 -18.65 3.78 8.05
C GLU A 6 -17.57 3.45 9.09
N ALA A 7 -16.80 2.39 8.86
CA ALA A 7 -15.67 2.03 9.71
C ALA A 7 -14.60 3.15 9.75
N LEU A 8 -14.26 3.72 8.59
CA LEU A 8 -13.30 4.82 8.50
C LEU A 8 -13.82 6.08 9.20
N ARG A 9 -15.09 6.43 9.00
CA ARG A 9 -15.70 7.60 9.67
C ARG A 9 -15.72 7.43 11.18
N ALA A 10 -16.15 6.27 11.67
CA ALA A 10 -16.19 5.98 13.10
C ALA A 10 -14.79 6.06 13.72
N HIS A 11 -13.78 5.53 13.04
CA HIS A 11 -12.39 5.63 13.50
C HIS A 11 -11.89 7.08 13.50
N ALA A 12 -12.11 7.83 12.43
CA ALA A 12 -11.71 9.24 12.32
C ALA A 12 -12.35 10.10 13.43
N GLU A 13 -13.61 9.84 13.77
CA GLU A 13 -14.29 10.49 14.90
C GLU A 13 -13.67 10.10 16.25
N ALA A 14 -13.43 8.81 16.47
CA ALA A 14 -12.85 8.29 17.70
C ALA A 14 -11.45 8.84 18.01
N VAL A 15 -10.65 9.08 16.96
CA VAL A 15 -9.29 9.66 17.09
C VAL A 15 -9.26 11.18 16.93
N HIS A 16 -10.43 11.82 16.81
CA HIS A 16 -10.57 13.27 16.57
C HIS A 16 -9.72 13.78 15.39
N ALA A 17 -9.67 13.00 14.30
CA ALA A 17 -8.89 13.36 13.12
C ALA A 17 -9.42 14.67 12.50
N PRO A 18 -8.53 15.56 12.03
CA PRO A 18 -8.95 16.72 11.25
C PRO A 18 -9.78 16.28 10.04
N LYS A 19 -10.82 17.04 9.69
CA LYS A 19 -11.71 16.72 8.54
C LYS A 19 -10.93 16.49 7.24
N ALA A 20 -9.87 17.26 7.01
CA ALA A 20 -9.01 17.11 5.85
C ALA A 20 -8.29 15.75 5.82
N VAL A 21 -7.84 15.24 6.98
CA VAL A 21 -7.20 13.92 7.09
C VAL A 21 -8.22 12.81 6.83
N ALA A 22 -9.43 12.93 7.39
CA ALA A 22 -10.49 11.95 7.14
C ALA A 22 -10.90 11.90 5.65
N ALA A 23 -11.04 13.06 5.01
CA ALA A 23 -11.34 13.15 3.59
C ALA A 23 -10.22 12.57 2.71
N PHE A 24 -8.95 12.87 3.05
CA PHE A 24 -7.79 12.31 2.38
C PHE A 24 -7.77 10.77 2.49
N ALA A 25 -7.96 10.23 3.70
CA ALA A 25 -8.01 8.79 3.90
C ALA A 25 -9.17 8.14 3.13
N GLU A 26 -10.35 8.77 3.09
CA GLU A 26 -11.49 8.25 2.33
C GLU A 26 -11.20 8.18 0.83
N GLU A 27 -10.58 9.22 0.27
CA GLU A 27 -10.17 9.27 -1.13
C GLU A 27 -9.15 8.18 -1.46
N ARG A 28 -8.15 7.96 -0.59
CA ARG A 28 -7.14 6.90 -0.78
C ARG A 28 -7.79 5.52 -0.74
N VAL A 29 -8.64 5.25 0.26
CA VAL A 29 -9.33 3.94 0.38
C VAL A 29 -10.24 3.69 -0.82
N ALA A 30 -11.00 4.69 -1.26
CA ALA A 30 -11.84 4.56 -2.45
C ALA A 30 -11.01 4.20 -3.69
N GLY A 31 -9.93 4.96 -3.94
CA GLY A 31 -9.07 4.72 -5.10
C GLY A 31 -8.37 3.36 -5.08
N VAL A 32 -7.90 2.91 -3.91
CA VAL A 32 -7.32 1.57 -3.75
C VAL A 32 -8.36 0.49 -4.06
N LEU A 33 -9.60 0.64 -3.58
CA LEU A 33 -10.67 -0.33 -3.82
C LEU A 33 -11.08 -0.37 -5.30
N GLU A 34 -11.12 0.77 -5.97
CA GLU A 34 -11.42 0.85 -7.41
C GLU A 34 -10.33 0.19 -8.27
N ALA A 35 -9.05 0.33 -7.88
CA ALA A 35 -7.91 -0.25 -8.60
C ALA A 35 -7.47 -1.62 -8.07
N MET A 36 -8.21 -2.20 -7.11
CA MET A 36 -7.75 -3.34 -6.32
C MET A 36 -7.38 -4.56 -7.16
N ALA A 37 -8.14 -4.84 -8.23
CA ALA A 37 -7.89 -6.00 -9.08
C ALA A 37 -6.55 -5.89 -9.83
N ASP A 38 -6.25 -4.71 -10.37
CA ASP A 38 -5.00 -4.43 -11.10
C ASP A 38 -3.81 -4.44 -10.13
N ILE A 39 -3.98 -3.82 -8.97
CA ILE A 39 -2.97 -3.79 -7.90
C ILE A 39 -2.66 -5.22 -7.42
N ASP A 40 -3.68 -6.03 -7.17
CA ASP A 40 -3.51 -7.42 -6.73
C ASP A 40 -2.75 -8.25 -7.78
N GLU A 41 -2.92 -7.96 -9.07
CA GLU A 41 -2.18 -8.62 -10.14
C GLU A 41 -0.69 -8.23 -10.14
N VAL A 42 -0.38 -6.96 -9.90
CA VAL A 42 1.00 -6.50 -9.70
C VAL A 42 1.62 -7.23 -8.49
N ILE A 43 0.89 -7.31 -7.37
CA ILE A 43 1.39 -8.03 -6.19
C ILE A 43 1.67 -9.50 -6.52
N ARG A 44 0.74 -10.20 -7.20
CA ARG A 44 0.95 -11.62 -7.58
C ARG A 44 2.19 -11.82 -8.45
N ARG A 45 2.48 -10.89 -9.36
CA ARG A 45 3.65 -10.97 -10.25
C ARG A 45 4.97 -10.89 -9.47
N HIS A 46 5.04 -10.08 -8.42
CA HIS A 46 6.28 -9.79 -7.70
C HIS A 46 6.42 -10.53 -6.36
N ALA A 47 5.31 -10.96 -5.74
CA ALA A 47 5.28 -11.73 -4.50
C ALA A 47 5.20 -13.25 -4.78
N THR A 48 6.07 -13.78 -5.65
CA THR A 48 5.96 -15.14 -6.21
C THR A 48 6.16 -16.29 -5.22
N ALA A 49 6.66 -16.00 -4.02
CA ALA A 49 6.91 -17.03 -3.01
C ALA A 49 5.62 -17.64 -2.46
N TRP A 50 4.50 -16.90 -2.46
CA TRP A 50 3.24 -17.33 -1.85
C TRP A 50 2.03 -16.84 -2.65
N PRO A 51 0.94 -17.63 -2.72
CA PRO A 51 -0.36 -17.11 -3.14
C PRO A 51 -0.77 -15.85 -2.36
N LEU A 52 -1.42 -14.88 -3.02
CA LEU A 52 -1.77 -13.57 -2.43
C LEU A 52 -2.68 -13.68 -1.19
N ASP A 53 -3.51 -14.72 -1.14
CA ASP A 53 -4.37 -15.05 0.00
C ASP A 53 -3.59 -15.53 1.23
N GLN A 54 -2.35 -16.01 1.05
CA GLN A 54 -1.43 -16.38 2.13
C GLN A 54 -0.59 -15.21 2.64
N VAL A 55 -0.51 -14.11 1.88
CA VAL A 55 0.09 -12.87 2.37
C VAL A 55 -0.77 -12.33 3.52
N SER A 56 -0.13 -11.90 4.61
CA SER A 56 -0.83 -11.36 5.77
C SER A 56 -1.75 -10.21 5.34
N ALA A 57 -2.90 -10.06 5.99
CA ALA A 57 -3.84 -9.00 5.65
C ALA A 57 -3.21 -7.60 5.79
N VAL A 58 -2.30 -7.42 6.75
CA VAL A 58 -1.55 -6.18 6.95
C VAL A 58 -0.62 -5.92 5.77
N ASP A 59 0.28 -6.86 5.45
CA ASP A 59 1.26 -6.67 4.37
C ASP A 59 0.57 -6.45 3.03
N ARG A 60 -0.50 -7.23 2.75
CA ARG A 60 -1.28 -7.08 1.52
C ARG A 60 -1.91 -5.70 1.41
N ASN A 61 -2.46 -5.16 2.49
CA ASN A 61 -3.06 -3.82 2.46
C ASN A 61 -2.01 -2.70 2.37
N ILE A 62 -0.85 -2.86 3.02
CA ILE A 62 0.28 -1.93 2.87
C ILE A 62 0.75 -1.89 1.40
N LEU A 63 0.96 -3.06 0.79
CA LEU A 63 1.32 -3.15 -0.62
C LEU A 63 0.27 -2.50 -1.53
N ARG A 64 -1.02 -2.72 -1.25
CA ARG A 64 -2.09 -2.12 -2.05
C ARG A 64 -2.10 -0.59 -2.01
N ILE A 65 -1.92 -0.02 -0.83
CA ILE A 65 -1.84 1.44 -0.66
C ILE A 65 -0.61 1.98 -1.39
N ALA A 66 0.56 1.37 -1.16
CA ALA A 66 1.81 1.81 -1.78
C ALA A 66 1.78 1.73 -3.31
N LEU A 67 1.31 0.61 -3.87
CA LEU A 67 1.19 0.44 -5.32
C LEU A 67 0.16 1.38 -5.94
N TYR A 68 -0.93 1.69 -5.23
CA TYR A 68 -1.85 2.73 -5.69
C TYR A 68 -1.16 4.10 -5.78
N GLU A 69 -0.36 4.46 -4.77
CA GLU A 69 0.40 5.72 -4.77
C GLU A 69 1.58 5.75 -5.74
N LEU A 70 2.05 4.59 -6.21
CA LEU A 70 3.11 4.50 -7.22
C LEU A 70 2.61 4.68 -8.65
N ARG A 71 1.30 4.71 -8.87
CA ARG A 71 0.72 4.87 -10.21
C ARG A 71 1.13 6.19 -10.87
N PRO A 72 1.26 6.21 -12.21
CA PRO A 72 1.59 7.43 -12.95
C PRO A 72 0.64 8.58 -12.62
N GLY A 73 1.19 9.77 -12.41
CA GLY A 73 0.42 10.97 -12.06
C GLY A 73 0.14 11.14 -10.56
N SER A 74 0.57 10.20 -9.72
CA SER A 74 0.58 10.40 -8.27
C SER A 74 1.54 11.53 -7.88
N PRO A 75 1.17 12.40 -6.92
CA PRO A 75 2.04 13.45 -6.42
C PRO A 75 3.15 12.93 -5.50
N THR A 76 3.03 11.68 -5.02
CA THR A 76 4.00 11.08 -4.09
C THR A 76 5.22 10.55 -4.85
N PRO A 77 6.45 10.99 -4.53
CA PRO A 77 7.65 10.43 -5.15
C PRO A 77 7.79 8.93 -4.83
N PRO A 78 8.18 8.08 -5.79
CA PRO A 78 8.23 6.63 -5.60
C PRO A 78 9.04 6.18 -4.37
N LYS A 79 10.21 6.81 -4.15
CA LYS A 79 11.06 6.51 -2.99
C LYS A 79 10.38 6.81 -1.66
N VAL A 80 9.55 7.85 -1.60
CA VAL A 80 8.81 8.21 -0.38
C VAL A 80 7.72 7.17 -0.13
N ALA A 81 6.91 6.84 -1.14
CA ALA A 81 5.87 5.81 -1.00
C ALA A 81 6.43 4.45 -0.53
N ILE A 82 7.58 4.03 -1.08
CA ILE A 82 8.25 2.80 -0.65
C ILE A 82 8.72 2.90 0.80
N ASN A 83 9.40 3.99 1.17
CA ASN A 83 9.90 4.15 2.54
C ASN A 83 8.76 4.14 3.56
N GLU A 84 7.67 4.87 3.33
CA GLU A 84 6.52 4.89 4.23
C GLU A 84 5.86 3.51 4.34
N ALA A 85 5.73 2.78 3.23
CA ALA A 85 5.21 1.41 3.25
C ALA A 85 6.09 0.46 4.08
N VAL A 86 7.40 0.62 4.02
CA VAL A 86 8.35 -0.16 4.81
C VAL A 86 8.26 0.16 6.29
N GLU A 87 8.08 1.44 6.66
CA GLU A 87 7.87 1.83 8.06
C GLU A 87 6.54 1.29 8.61
N LEU A 88 5.44 1.40 7.85
CA LEU A 88 4.15 0.79 8.22
C LEU A 88 4.29 -0.73 8.43
N ALA A 89 5.08 -1.40 7.60
CA ALA A 89 5.31 -2.84 7.71
C ALA A 89 6.15 -3.21 8.94
N LYS A 90 7.00 -2.31 9.44
CA LYS A 90 7.70 -2.48 10.74
C LYS A 90 6.77 -2.28 11.92
N GLU A 91 5.86 -1.31 11.82
CA GLU A 91 4.95 -0.95 12.91
C GLU A 91 3.81 -1.96 13.09
N PHE A 92 3.18 -2.37 11.97
CA PHE A 92 1.97 -3.19 12.00
C PHE A 92 2.18 -4.64 11.55
N GLY A 93 3.28 -4.91 10.84
CA GLY A 93 3.58 -6.23 10.29
C GLY A 93 4.18 -7.19 11.30
N GLY A 94 4.48 -8.41 10.83
CA GLY A 94 5.18 -9.44 11.60
C GLY A 94 6.68 -9.45 11.33
N GLU A 95 7.35 -10.47 11.85
CA GLU A 95 8.76 -10.70 11.56
C GLU A 95 8.98 -10.86 10.05
N GLY A 96 9.86 -10.05 9.47
CA GLY A 96 10.18 -10.07 8.04
C GLY A 96 9.27 -9.24 7.14
N SER A 97 8.16 -8.67 7.64
CA SER A 97 7.21 -7.86 6.86
C SER A 97 7.88 -6.69 6.12
N SER A 98 8.73 -5.92 6.81
CA SER A 98 9.43 -4.78 6.21
C SER A 98 10.35 -5.17 5.04
N ARG A 99 11.06 -6.28 5.16
CA ARG A 99 11.90 -6.83 4.09
C ARG A 99 11.05 -7.33 2.92
N PHE A 100 9.95 -8.02 3.21
CA PHE A 100 9.02 -8.51 2.20
C PHE A 100 8.40 -7.36 1.39
N VAL A 101 7.82 -6.36 2.07
CA VAL A 101 7.21 -5.18 1.43
C VAL A 101 8.24 -4.43 0.58
N ASN A 102 9.44 -4.17 1.11
CA ASN A 102 10.50 -3.51 0.36
C ASN A 102 10.89 -4.28 -0.92
N GLY A 103 10.98 -5.61 -0.82
CA GLY A 103 11.33 -6.46 -1.95
C GLY A 103 10.27 -6.43 -3.07
N VAL A 104 9.00 -6.55 -2.71
CA VAL A 104 7.88 -6.52 -3.67
C VAL A 104 7.79 -5.17 -4.37
N LEU A 105 7.84 -4.07 -3.62
CA LEU A 105 7.73 -2.71 -4.19
C LEU A 105 8.97 -2.35 -5.03
N GLY A 106 10.17 -2.76 -4.60
CA GLY A 106 11.40 -2.54 -5.37
C GLY A 106 11.37 -3.28 -6.71
N ALA A 107 10.86 -4.51 -6.73
CA ALA A 107 10.69 -5.27 -7.97
C ALA A 107 9.63 -4.64 -8.90
N ALA A 108 8.50 -4.21 -8.36
CA ALA A 108 7.44 -3.56 -9.13
C ALA A 108 7.92 -2.26 -9.81
N VAL A 109 8.62 -1.39 -9.06
CA VAL A 109 9.17 -0.15 -9.63
C VAL A 109 10.29 -0.41 -10.62
N GLY A 110 11.14 -1.42 -10.38
CA GLY A 110 12.19 -1.80 -11.32
C GLY A 110 11.67 -2.23 -12.69
N ASP A 111 10.54 -2.94 -12.72
CA ASP A 111 9.90 -3.40 -13.96
C ASP A 111 9.15 -2.27 -14.69
N GLU A 112 8.50 -1.36 -13.96
CA GLU A 112 7.75 -0.23 -14.56
C GLU A 112 8.64 0.96 -14.95
N HIS A 113 9.76 1.15 -14.23
CA HIS A 113 10.69 2.28 -14.40
C HIS A 113 12.15 1.81 -14.36
N PRO A 114 12.67 1.18 -15.44
CA PRO A 114 14.03 0.62 -15.46
C PRO A 114 15.15 1.64 -15.23
N GLN A 115 14.87 2.94 -15.29
CA GLN A 115 15.81 4.03 -15.02
C GLN A 115 15.85 4.48 -13.54
N GLN A 116 14.95 3.98 -12.68
CA GLN A 116 14.83 4.37 -11.26
C GLN A 116 15.12 3.20 -10.29
N ALA A 117 15.70 2.11 -10.79
CA ALA A 117 16.10 0.97 -9.95
C ALA A 117 17.01 1.46 -8.80
N PRO A 118 16.79 0.99 -7.56
CA PRO A 118 17.60 1.40 -6.43
C PRO A 118 19.07 1.04 -6.69
N THR A 119 19.93 2.05 -6.71
CA THR A 119 21.37 1.85 -6.68
C THR A 119 21.72 1.14 -5.38
N ALA A 120 22.28 -0.06 -5.51
CA ALA A 120 22.71 -0.92 -4.39
C ALA A 120 23.67 -0.21 -3.43
#